data_AF-A0A940A2D3-F1
#
_entry.id   AF-A0A940A2D3-F1
#
_cell.length_a   1.000
_cell.length_b   1.000
_cell.length_c   1.000
_cell.angle_alpha   90.00
_cell.angle_beta   90.00
_cell.angle_gamma   90.00
#
_symmetry.space_group_name_H-M   'P 1'
#
loop_
_entity.id
_entity.type
_entity.pdbx_description
1 polymer ?
#
loop_
_entity_poly.entity_id
_entity_poly.type
_entity_poly.pdbx_seq_one_letter_code
_entity_poly.pdbx_strand_id
1 'polypeptide(L)'
;MKLSRYLFTIVSLTLCMQIMAQSSDRDCIRMGNKYFRDGDYNKAETYYRKALDMNKSLEAFYNLGNAIIPQGKDSVAFEQYKKALEQIAETPEKKAYVYHNMGNLSYLTGRNLMKANSPDAMKSFEQAVDLYKSALRCNPADNETRYNLAMAQYMLKKNQQNQDQNQQNQNQNQDQNKDQDKKDQQKDKQDQGDNKQNQDKDQDKKDQQNKDQQNQQNQQNKDQQEKKQQQQPAEPQKPQMDDKTAEQLLNSAQQDEKAVQQKVQKAEKAYRQGLEKDW
;
A
#
# COMPACT_ATOMS: atom_id res chain seq x y z
N MET A 1 16.53 -57.60 -27.20
CA MET A 1 17.55 -57.17 -26.20
C MET A 1 18.39 -55.96 -26.63
N LYS A 2 18.97 -55.92 -27.84
CA LYS A 2 19.85 -54.80 -28.24
C LYS A 2 19.14 -53.43 -28.25
N LEU A 3 17.91 -53.35 -28.78
CA LEU A 3 17.13 -52.10 -28.82
C LEU A 3 16.77 -51.56 -27.41
N SER A 4 16.43 -52.45 -26.47
CA SER A 4 16.14 -52.09 -25.07
C SER A 4 17.38 -51.60 -24.32
N ARG A 5 18.56 -52.14 -24.63
CA ARG A 5 19.85 -51.64 -24.11
C ARG A 5 20.15 -50.23 -24.59
N TYR A 6 19.93 -49.93 -25.88
CA TYR A 6 20.12 -48.58 -26.43
C TYR A 6 19.11 -47.57 -25.85
N LEU A 7 17.85 -47.99 -25.69
CA LEU A 7 16.82 -47.14 -25.08
C LEU A 7 17.17 -46.78 -23.63
N PHE A 8 17.65 -47.76 -22.84
CA PHE A 8 18.09 -47.53 -21.47
C PHE A 8 19.31 -46.60 -21.40
N THR A 9 20.29 -46.76 -22.28
CA THR A 9 21.45 -45.85 -22.34
C THR A 9 21.07 -44.44 -22.74
N ILE A 10 20.14 -44.26 -23.69
CA ILE A 10 19.68 -42.92 -24.12
C ILE A 10 18.92 -42.23 -22.99
N VAL A 11 17.99 -42.94 -22.32
CA VAL A 11 17.25 -42.39 -21.15
C VAL A 11 18.18 -42.07 -19.98
N SER A 12 19.21 -42.90 -19.74
CA SER A 12 20.20 -42.64 -18.69
C SER A 12 21.09 -41.43 -19.00
N LEU A 13 21.51 -41.26 -20.26
CA LEU A 13 22.29 -40.10 -20.71
C LEU A 13 21.48 -38.80 -20.64
N THR A 14 20.21 -38.81 -21.05
CA THR A 14 19.34 -37.63 -20.96
C THR A 14 19.05 -37.26 -19.51
N LEU A 15 18.85 -38.24 -18.62
CA LEU A 15 18.68 -38.01 -17.19
C LEU A 15 19.93 -37.40 -16.54
N CYS A 16 21.13 -37.85 -16.92
CA CYS A 16 22.39 -37.28 -16.42
C CYS A 16 22.59 -35.81 -16.85
N MET A 17 22.23 -35.47 -18.10
CA MET A 17 22.32 -34.08 -18.57
C MET A 17 21.36 -33.14 -17.83
N GLN A 18 20.17 -33.62 -17.46
CA GLN A 18 19.23 -32.85 -16.64
C GLN A 18 19.74 -32.60 -15.21
N ILE A 19 20.39 -33.60 -14.59
CA ILE A 19 20.95 -33.47 -13.23
C ILE A 19 22.11 -32.46 -13.22
N MET A 20 23.00 -32.47 -14.22
CA MET A 20 24.11 -31.51 -14.29
C MET A 20 23.62 -30.07 -14.52
N ALA A 21 22.62 -29.87 -15.38
CA ALA A 21 22.04 -28.55 -15.62
C ALA A 21 21.40 -27.94 -14.35
N GLN A 22 20.72 -28.76 -13.53
CA GLN A 22 20.11 -28.36 -12.25
C GLN A 22 21.11 -28.07 -11.11
N SER A 23 22.36 -28.49 -11.25
CA SER A 23 23.40 -28.13 -10.27
C SER A 23 23.96 -26.73 -10.55
N SER A 24 24.02 -26.34 -11.82
CA SER A 24 24.62 -25.09 -12.28
C SER A 24 23.75 -23.85 -12.05
N ASP A 25 22.42 -23.96 -12.18
CA ASP A 25 21.51 -22.84 -11.89
C ASP A 25 21.48 -22.51 -10.40
N ARG A 26 21.46 -23.54 -9.54
CA ARG A 26 21.54 -23.39 -8.07
C ARG A 26 22.85 -22.75 -7.62
N ASP A 27 23.97 -23.08 -8.25
CA ASP A 27 25.25 -22.41 -7.99
C ASP A 27 25.18 -20.91 -8.34
N CYS A 28 24.59 -20.57 -9.49
CA CYS A 28 24.39 -19.18 -9.89
C CYS A 28 23.50 -18.42 -8.89
N ILE A 29 22.38 -19.02 -8.48
CA ILE A 29 21.49 -18.49 -7.45
C ILE A 29 22.25 -18.23 -6.13
N ARG A 30 23.04 -19.20 -5.65
CA ARG A 30 23.81 -19.07 -4.40
C ARG A 30 24.79 -17.90 -4.47
N MET A 31 25.49 -17.76 -5.59
CA MET A 31 26.39 -16.64 -5.84
C MET A 31 25.63 -15.31 -5.92
N GLY A 32 24.47 -15.30 -6.58
CA GLY A 32 23.58 -14.15 -6.60
C GLY A 32 23.18 -13.71 -5.18
N ASN A 33 22.73 -14.63 -4.34
CA ASN A 33 22.36 -14.34 -2.94
C ASN A 33 23.53 -13.85 -2.11
N LYS A 34 24.74 -14.38 -2.36
CA LYS A 34 25.95 -13.88 -1.71
C LYS A 34 26.19 -12.42 -2.07
N TYR A 35 26.21 -12.07 -3.35
CA TYR A 35 26.40 -10.68 -3.78
C TYR A 35 25.26 -9.76 -3.34
N PHE A 36 24.04 -10.27 -3.28
CA PHE A 36 22.89 -9.54 -2.78
C PHE A 36 23.09 -9.12 -1.32
N ARG A 37 23.47 -10.06 -0.44
CA ARG A 37 23.80 -9.79 0.97
C ARG A 37 25.03 -8.88 1.13
N ASP A 38 26.01 -9.01 0.23
CA ASP A 38 27.19 -8.12 0.19
C ASP A 38 26.82 -6.70 -0.32
N GLY A 39 25.57 -6.46 -0.75
CA GLY A 39 25.09 -5.19 -1.31
C GLY A 39 25.52 -4.90 -2.76
N ASP A 40 26.20 -5.84 -3.41
CA ASP A 40 26.59 -5.74 -4.81
C ASP A 40 25.45 -6.22 -5.72
N TYR A 41 24.41 -5.39 -5.80
CA TYR A 41 23.19 -5.71 -6.53
C TYR A 41 23.39 -5.91 -8.04
N ASN A 42 24.40 -5.25 -8.63
CA ASN A 42 24.75 -5.45 -10.05
C ASN A 42 25.29 -6.85 -10.31
N LYS A 43 26.20 -7.35 -9.44
CA LYS A 43 26.65 -8.75 -9.55
C LYS A 43 25.55 -9.72 -9.20
N ALA A 44 24.74 -9.45 -8.18
CA ALA A 44 23.58 -10.28 -7.84
C ALA A 44 22.66 -10.47 -9.05
N GLU A 45 22.25 -9.37 -9.69
CA GLU A 45 21.46 -9.37 -10.93
C GLU A 45 22.14 -10.20 -12.04
N THR A 46 23.45 -10.03 -12.25
CA THR A 46 24.20 -10.79 -13.26
C THR A 46 24.09 -12.30 -13.02
N TYR A 47 24.25 -12.75 -11.77
CA TYR A 47 24.16 -14.17 -11.44
C TYR A 47 22.73 -14.71 -11.50
N TYR A 48 21.72 -13.94 -11.09
CA TYR A 48 20.32 -14.37 -11.24
C TYR A 48 19.91 -14.47 -12.72
N ARG A 49 20.38 -13.57 -13.59
CA ARG A 49 20.17 -13.69 -15.04
C ARG A 49 20.81 -14.96 -15.61
N LYS A 50 22.05 -15.29 -15.21
CA LYS A 50 22.70 -16.55 -15.59
C LYS A 50 21.91 -17.78 -15.12
N ALA A 51 21.34 -17.74 -13.92
CA ALA A 51 20.48 -18.81 -13.45
C ALA A 51 19.24 -18.96 -14.34
N LEU A 52 18.60 -17.85 -14.73
CA LEU A 52 17.43 -17.83 -15.63
C LEU A 52 17.72 -18.32 -17.05
N ASP A 53 18.95 -18.12 -17.54
CA ASP A 53 19.39 -18.66 -18.84
C ASP A 53 19.45 -20.19 -18.83
N MET A 54 19.71 -20.79 -17.66
CA MET A 54 19.78 -22.24 -17.47
C MET A 54 18.42 -22.84 -17.11
N ASN A 55 17.70 -22.18 -16.18
CA ASN A 55 16.44 -22.62 -15.65
C ASN A 55 15.56 -21.43 -15.22
N LYS A 56 14.38 -21.33 -15.81
CA LYS A 56 13.40 -20.29 -15.48
C LYS A 56 12.62 -20.68 -14.22
N SER A 57 13.20 -20.45 -13.05
CA SER A 57 12.55 -20.74 -11.76
C SER A 57 11.86 -19.50 -11.18
N LEU A 58 10.83 -19.70 -10.35
CA LEU A 58 10.17 -18.61 -9.62
C LEU A 58 11.18 -17.87 -8.76
N GLU A 59 12.04 -18.64 -8.10
CA GLU A 59 13.04 -18.17 -7.17
C GLU A 59 14.09 -17.26 -7.84
N ALA A 60 14.60 -17.64 -9.02
CA ALA A 60 15.55 -16.80 -9.75
C ALA A 60 14.91 -15.49 -10.26
N PHE A 61 13.66 -15.53 -10.73
CA PHE A 61 12.93 -14.31 -11.11
C PHE A 61 12.63 -13.41 -9.90
N TYR A 62 12.22 -14.01 -8.78
CA TYR A 62 11.96 -13.31 -7.52
C TYR A 62 13.23 -12.61 -7.01
N ASN A 63 14.34 -13.35 -6.94
CA ASN A 63 15.62 -12.83 -6.48
C ASN A 63 16.18 -11.76 -7.43
N LEU A 64 15.98 -11.91 -8.75
CA LEU A 64 16.30 -10.87 -9.71
C LEU A 64 15.48 -9.59 -9.46
N GLY A 65 14.17 -9.71 -9.20
CA GLY A 65 13.33 -8.57 -8.82
C GLY A 65 13.86 -7.86 -7.58
N ASN A 66 14.22 -8.62 -6.54
CA ASN A 66 14.84 -8.08 -5.31
C ASN A 66 16.15 -7.34 -5.62
N ALA A 67 17.04 -7.88 -6.44
CA ALA A 67 18.30 -7.22 -6.82
C ALA A 67 18.11 -5.93 -7.64
N ILE A 68 16.98 -5.77 -8.32
CA ILE A 68 16.70 -4.61 -9.18
C ILE A 68 16.13 -3.43 -8.38
N ILE A 69 15.40 -3.67 -7.29
CA ILE A 69 14.75 -2.61 -6.49
C ILE A 69 15.74 -1.59 -5.91
N PRO A 70 16.86 -1.98 -5.25
CA PRO A 70 17.84 -1.02 -4.73
C PRO A 70 18.48 -0.13 -5.81
N GLN A 71 18.40 -0.56 -7.08
CA GLN A 71 18.89 0.19 -8.23
C GLN A 71 17.87 1.22 -8.75
N GLY A 72 16.69 1.35 -8.11
CA GLY A 72 15.64 2.32 -8.47
C GLY A 72 14.82 1.94 -9.72
N LYS A 73 14.90 0.68 -10.15
CA LYS A 73 14.27 0.17 -11.37
C LYS A 73 12.97 -0.60 -11.05
N ASP A 74 12.11 0.03 -10.26
CA ASP A 74 10.92 -0.58 -9.66
C ASP A 74 9.99 -1.25 -10.69
N SER A 75 9.74 -0.61 -11.84
CA SER A 75 8.91 -1.19 -12.91
C SER A 75 9.49 -2.49 -13.47
N VAL A 76 10.81 -2.56 -13.62
CA VAL A 76 11.51 -3.75 -14.13
C VAL A 76 11.45 -4.88 -13.10
N ALA A 77 11.59 -4.55 -11.81
CA ALA A 77 11.46 -5.52 -10.73
C ALA A 77 10.04 -6.11 -10.68
N PHE A 78 9.02 -5.27 -10.81
CA PHE A 78 7.62 -5.71 -10.84
C PHE A 78 7.35 -6.71 -11.98
N GLU A 79 7.92 -6.49 -13.16
CA GLU A 79 7.83 -7.44 -14.27
C GLU A 79 8.55 -8.76 -14.00
N GLN A 80 9.66 -8.78 -13.25
CA GLN A 80 10.29 -10.04 -12.85
C GLN A 80 9.40 -10.83 -11.89
N TYR A 81 8.74 -10.17 -10.94
CA TYR A 81 7.80 -10.83 -10.05
C TYR A 81 6.60 -11.44 -10.79
N LYS A 82 6.07 -10.76 -11.82
CA LYS A 82 5.04 -11.37 -12.69
C LYS A 82 5.53 -12.65 -13.34
N LYS A 83 6.74 -12.63 -13.93
CA LYS A 83 7.37 -13.82 -14.52
C LYS A 83 7.61 -14.92 -13.48
N ALA A 84 7.91 -14.55 -12.24
CA ALA A 84 8.05 -15.51 -11.14
C ALA A 84 6.73 -16.25 -10.88
N LEU A 85 5.59 -15.55 -10.90
CA LEU A 85 4.26 -16.13 -10.69
C LEU A 85 3.75 -16.99 -11.87
N GLU A 86 4.31 -16.81 -13.07
CA GLU A 86 4.01 -17.64 -14.25
C GLU A 86 4.63 -19.04 -14.16
N GLN A 87 5.55 -19.28 -13.22
CA GLN A 87 6.23 -20.58 -13.11
C GLN A 87 5.32 -21.64 -12.48
N ILE A 88 5.22 -22.79 -13.16
CA ILE A 88 4.13 -23.76 -13.02
C ILE A 88 4.31 -24.72 -11.82
N ALA A 89 5.54 -24.89 -11.32
CA ALA A 89 5.91 -25.98 -10.40
C ALA A 89 6.15 -25.56 -8.94
N GLU A 90 5.53 -24.48 -8.47
CA GLU A 90 5.94 -23.83 -7.22
C GLU A 90 4.84 -23.77 -6.16
N THR A 91 5.27 -23.79 -4.90
CA THR A 91 4.35 -23.93 -3.76
C THR A 91 3.59 -22.63 -3.47
N PRO A 92 2.40 -22.71 -2.84
CA PRO A 92 1.66 -21.53 -2.40
C PRO A 92 2.52 -20.59 -1.55
N GLU A 93 3.36 -21.13 -0.66
CA GLU A 93 4.21 -20.34 0.24
C GLU A 93 5.18 -19.45 -0.55
N LYS A 94 5.82 -19.99 -1.60
CA LYS A 94 6.69 -19.20 -2.47
C LYS A 94 5.94 -18.10 -3.22
N LYS A 95 4.73 -18.41 -3.71
CA LYS A 95 3.86 -17.40 -4.34
C LYS A 95 3.48 -16.31 -3.36
N ALA A 96 3.28 -16.64 -2.08
CA ALA A 96 3.01 -15.66 -1.03
C ALA A 96 4.13 -14.63 -0.91
N TYR A 97 5.40 -15.04 -0.93
CA TYR A 97 6.55 -14.13 -0.88
C TYR A 97 6.59 -13.18 -2.09
N VAL A 98 6.30 -13.70 -3.28
CA VAL A 98 6.27 -12.87 -4.49
C VAL A 98 5.15 -11.84 -4.40
N TYR A 99 3.92 -12.26 -4.07
CA TYR A 99 2.79 -11.35 -3.89
C TYR A 99 3.04 -10.30 -2.80
N HIS A 100 3.66 -10.70 -1.68
CA HIS A 100 4.02 -9.81 -0.60
C HIS A 100 4.99 -8.71 -1.07
N ASN A 101 6.08 -9.09 -1.77
CA ASN A 101 7.06 -8.12 -2.26
C ASN A 101 6.50 -7.22 -3.37
N MET A 102 5.65 -7.75 -4.25
CA MET A 102 4.90 -6.93 -5.20
C MET A 102 4.01 -5.92 -4.48
N GLY A 103 3.31 -6.34 -3.42
CA GLY A 103 2.48 -5.46 -2.60
C GLY A 103 3.29 -4.35 -1.93
N ASN A 104 4.46 -4.68 -1.38
CA ASN A 104 5.39 -3.70 -0.81
C ASN A 104 5.86 -2.68 -1.87
N LEU A 105 6.15 -3.14 -3.08
CA LEU A 105 6.56 -2.29 -4.20
C LEU A 105 5.44 -1.34 -4.65
N SER A 106 4.21 -1.85 -4.78
CA SER A 106 3.03 -1.03 -5.08
C SER A 106 2.72 -0.03 -3.97
N TYR A 107 2.88 -0.42 -2.70
CA TYR A 107 2.72 0.47 -1.55
C TYR A 107 3.74 1.61 -1.57
N LEU A 108 5.02 1.28 -1.80
CA LEU A 108 6.09 2.27 -1.97
C LEU A 108 5.81 3.22 -3.14
N THR A 109 5.33 2.67 -4.26
CA THR A 109 4.95 3.46 -5.43
C THR A 109 3.83 4.44 -5.08
N GLY A 110 2.76 3.97 -4.40
CA GLY A 110 1.68 4.83 -3.93
C GLY A 110 2.16 5.93 -2.98
N ARG A 111 3.09 5.60 -2.08
CA ARG A 111 3.73 6.56 -1.18
C ARG A 111 4.51 7.65 -1.91
N ASN A 112 5.31 7.27 -2.91
CA ASN A 112 6.10 8.22 -3.70
C ASN A 112 5.19 9.12 -4.54
N LEU A 113 4.19 8.54 -5.19
CA LEU A 113 3.18 9.27 -5.95
C LEU A 113 2.40 10.24 -5.06
N MET A 114 2.03 9.82 -3.85
CA MET A 114 1.34 10.68 -2.89
C MET A 114 2.22 11.85 -2.43
N LYS A 115 3.51 11.62 -2.14
CA LYS A 115 4.48 12.71 -1.83
C LYS A 115 4.62 13.69 -2.99
N ALA A 116 4.47 13.20 -4.22
CA ALA A 116 4.48 14.01 -5.44
C ALA A 116 3.12 14.62 -5.80
N ASN A 117 2.09 14.50 -4.94
CA ASN A 117 0.71 14.93 -5.20
C ASN A 117 0.11 14.34 -6.50
N SER A 118 0.55 13.16 -6.91
CA SER A 118 0.02 12.50 -8.10
C SER A 118 -1.34 11.85 -7.80
N PRO A 119 -2.34 11.97 -8.71
CA PRO A 119 -3.64 11.32 -8.55
C PRO A 119 -3.55 9.79 -8.59
N ASP A 120 -2.49 9.22 -9.15
CA ASP A 120 -2.29 7.77 -9.29
C ASP A 120 -1.86 7.08 -7.98
N ALA A 121 -1.63 7.85 -6.92
CA ALA A 121 -1.25 7.31 -5.61
C ALA A 121 -2.27 6.29 -5.09
N MET A 122 -3.57 6.58 -5.23
CA MET A 122 -4.64 5.72 -4.72
C MET A 122 -4.70 4.40 -5.47
N LYS A 123 -4.59 4.44 -6.80
CA LYS A 123 -4.52 3.25 -7.64
C LYS A 123 -3.37 2.32 -7.23
N SER A 124 -2.23 2.88 -6.85
CA SER A 124 -1.08 2.10 -6.39
C SER A 124 -1.30 1.48 -5.01
N PHE A 125 -2.01 2.17 -4.11
CA PHE A 125 -2.41 1.59 -2.81
C PHE A 125 -3.48 0.51 -2.95
N GLU A 126 -4.45 0.66 -3.86
CA GLU A 126 -5.42 -0.37 -4.21
C GLU A 126 -4.72 -1.63 -4.73
N GLN A 127 -3.76 -1.46 -5.65
CA GLN A 127 -2.95 -2.56 -6.15
C GLN A 127 -2.19 -3.27 -5.02
N ALA A 128 -1.62 -2.51 -4.07
CA ALA A 128 -0.94 -3.08 -2.92
C ALA A 128 -1.89 -3.94 -2.05
N VAL A 129 -3.11 -3.44 -1.79
CA VAL A 129 -4.16 -4.18 -1.06
C VAL A 129 -4.45 -5.53 -1.74
N ASP A 130 -4.64 -5.54 -3.06
CA ASP A 130 -4.96 -6.76 -3.80
C ASP A 130 -3.82 -7.77 -3.78
N LEU A 131 -2.57 -7.29 -3.89
CA LEU A 131 -1.37 -8.12 -3.81
C LEU A 131 -1.19 -8.70 -2.42
N TYR A 132 -1.36 -7.93 -1.35
CA TYR A 132 -1.30 -8.46 0.02
C TYR A 132 -2.42 -9.46 0.32
N LYS A 133 -3.64 -9.21 -0.17
CA LYS A 133 -4.72 -10.21 -0.10
C LYS A 133 -4.33 -11.49 -0.84
N SER A 134 -3.68 -11.37 -1.98
CA SER A 134 -3.17 -12.53 -2.75
C SER A 134 -2.11 -13.29 -1.96
N ALA A 135 -1.17 -12.60 -1.32
CA ALA A 135 -0.18 -13.20 -0.44
C ALA A 135 -0.83 -13.92 0.74
N LEU A 136 -1.82 -13.33 1.41
CA LEU A 136 -2.53 -13.95 2.54
C LEU A 136 -3.42 -15.12 2.13
N ARG A 137 -3.93 -15.16 0.90
CA ARG A 137 -4.59 -16.37 0.36
C ARG A 137 -3.62 -17.53 0.23
N CYS A 138 -2.36 -17.25 -0.09
CA CYS A 138 -1.31 -18.24 -0.23
C CYS A 138 -0.66 -18.64 1.12
N ASN A 139 -0.46 -17.68 2.01
CA ASN A 139 0.04 -17.90 3.37
C ASN A 139 -0.77 -17.07 4.38
N PRO A 140 -1.85 -17.65 4.95
CA PRO A 140 -2.67 -16.96 5.94
C PRO A 140 -1.98 -16.70 7.27
N ALA A 141 -0.79 -17.25 7.55
CA ALA A 141 -0.10 -17.05 8.83
C ALA A 141 0.82 -15.81 8.84
N ASP A 142 1.01 -15.14 7.70
CA ASP A 142 1.95 -14.02 7.57
C ASP A 142 1.43 -12.73 8.24
N ASN A 143 1.90 -12.50 9.48
CA ASN A 143 1.59 -11.31 10.27
C ASN A 143 2.14 -10.01 9.65
N GLU A 144 3.28 -10.08 8.96
CA GLU A 144 3.86 -8.91 8.31
C GLU A 144 2.99 -8.47 7.14
N THR A 145 2.55 -9.42 6.31
CA THR A 145 1.60 -9.14 5.22
C THR A 145 0.28 -8.55 5.75
N ARG A 146 -0.27 -9.09 6.85
CA ARG A 146 -1.47 -8.52 7.50
C ARG A 146 -1.26 -7.07 7.90
N TYR A 147 -0.13 -6.78 8.54
CA TYR A 147 0.21 -5.41 8.95
C TYR A 147 0.34 -4.47 7.74
N ASN A 148 1.03 -4.91 6.68
CA ASN A 148 1.21 -4.10 5.47
C ASN A 148 -0.12 -3.89 4.71
N LEU A 149 -1.01 -4.88 4.72
CA LEU A 149 -2.39 -4.75 4.20
C LEU A 149 -3.16 -3.66 4.95
N ALA A 150 -3.17 -3.72 6.29
CA ALA A 150 -3.84 -2.72 7.12
C ALA A 150 -3.27 -1.31 6.86
N MET A 151 -1.96 -1.21 6.66
CA MET A 151 -1.31 0.05 6.32
C MET A 151 -1.72 0.57 4.93
N ALA A 152 -1.82 -0.29 3.92
CA ALA A 152 -2.31 0.12 2.60
C ALA A 152 -3.77 0.61 2.66
N GLN A 153 -4.62 -0.08 3.43
CA GLN A 153 -6.01 0.33 3.67
C GLN A 153 -6.11 1.67 4.41
N TYR A 154 -5.22 1.91 5.39
CA TYR A 154 -5.12 3.20 6.06
C TYR A 154 -4.87 4.35 5.07
N MET A 155 -3.91 4.17 4.16
CA MET A 155 -3.54 5.20 3.20
C MET A 155 -4.73 5.58 2.29
N LEU A 156 -5.53 4.60 1.88
CA LEU A 156 -6.76 4.82 1.11
C LEU A 156 -7.80 5.62 1.92
N LYS A 157 -8.07 5.22 3.17
CA LYS A 157 -9.04 5.90 4.05
C LYS A 157 -8.63 7.34 4.36
N LYS A 158 -7.34 7.58 4.64
CA LYS A 158 -6.82 8.92 4.94
C LYS A 158 -6.99 9.88 3.76
N ASN A 159 -6.75 9.42 2.53
CA ASN A 159 -6.91 10.27 1.35
C ASN A 159 -8.37 10.66 1.12
N GLN A 160 -9.32 9.73 1.34
CA GLN A 160 -10.75 10.02 1.25
C GLN A 160 -11.16 11.13 2.25
N GLN A 161 -10.73 11.03 3.50
CA GLN A 161 -11.02 12.05 4.52
C GLN A 161 -10.48 13.44 4.16
N ASN A 162 -9.26 13.51 3.59
CA ASN A 162 -8.69 14.77 3.14
C ASN A 162 -9.46 15.38 1.95
N GLN A 163 -9.99 14.54 1.04
CA GLN A 163 -10.82 15.01 -0.06
C GLN A 163 -12.17 15.53 0.43
N ASP A 164 -12.81 14.82 1.37
CA ASP A 164 -14.09 15.24 1.95
C ASP A 164 -13.97 16.57 2.71
N GLN A 165 -12.90 16.74 3.51
CA GLN A 165 -12.63 18.01 4.21
C GLN A 165 -12.35 19.17 3.24
N ASN A 166 -11.61 18.94 2.15
CA ASN A 166 -11.37 19.98 1.14
C ASN A 166 -12.65 20.36 0.39
N GLN A 167 -13.54 19.41 0.11
CA GLN A 167 -14.85 19.70 -0.49
C GLN A 167 -15.77 20.48 0.46
N GLN A 168 -15.78 20.12 1.75
CA GLN A 168 -16.55 20.87 2.76
C GLN A 168 -16.04 22.31 2.93
N ASN A 169 -14.73 22.53 2.95
CA ASN A 169 -14.15 23.87 3.01
C ASN A 169 -14.44 24.69 1.74
N GLN A 170 -14.46 24.07 0.56
CA GLN A 170 -14.86 24.76 -0.68
C GLN A 170 -16.35 25.14 -0.67
N ASN A 171 -17.22 24.28 -0.16
CA ASN A 171 -18.65 24.59 -0.04
C ASN A 171 -18.91 25.70 1.00
N GLN A 172 -18.20 25.71 2.14
CA GLN A 172 -18.30 26.80 3.12
C GLN A 172 -17.84 28.15 2.56
N ASN A 173 -16.80 28.18 1.73
CA ASN A 173 -16.37 29.41 1.06
C ASN A 173 -17.38 29.89 -0.01
N GLN A 174 -18.12 28.98 -0.67
CA GLN A 174 -19.19 29.38 -1.59
C GLN A 174 -20.43 29.91 -0.87
N ASP A 175 -20.78 29.38 0.31
CA ASP A 175 -21.90 29.89 1.10
C ASP A 175 -21.58 31.27 1.72
N GLN A 176 -20.33 31.52 2.15
CA GLN A 176 -19.93 32.85 2.61
C GLN A 176 -19.99 33.93 1.52
N ASN A 177 -19.66 33.60 0.27
CA ASN A 177 -19.79 34.54 -0.85
C ASN A 177 -21.26 34.85 -1.21
N LYS A 178 -22.18 33.89 -1.03
CA LYS A 178 -23.61 34.12 -1.27
C LYS A 178 -24.27 35.00 -0.18
N ASP A 179 -23.78 34.97 1.04
CA ASP A 179 -24.25 35.87 2.11
C ASP A 179 -23.66 37.29 2.00
N GLN A 180 -22.49 37.44 1.36
CA GLN A 180 -21.93 38.75 1.05
C GLN A 180 -22.71 39.48 -0.06
N ASP A 181 -23.10 38.78 -1.13
CA ASP A 181 -23.97 39.32 -2.19
C ASP A 181 -25.37 39.71 -1.68
N LYS A 182 -25.89 39.02 -0.66
CA LYS A 182 -27.17 39.39 -0.02
C LYS A 182 -27.07 40.60 0.90
N LYS A 183 -25.90 40.84 1.52
CA LYS A 183 -25.68 42.04 2.34
C LYS A 183 -25.49 43.30 1.50
N ASP A 184 -24.88 43.20 0.32
CA ASP A 184 -24.75 44.35 -0.58
C ASP A 184 -26.09 44.69 -1.28
N GLN A 185 -26.95 43.70 -1.57
CA GLN A 185 -28.32 44.00 -2.04
C GLN A 185 -29.27 44.55 -0.96
N GLN A 186 -28.92 44.45 0.33
CA GLN A 186 -29.67 45.09 1.41
C GLN A 186 -29.17 46.49 1.77
N LYS A 187 -27.93 46.85 1.42
CA LYS A 187 -27.43 48.23 1.61
C LYS A 187 -27.98 49.23 0.60
N ASP A 188 -28.35 48.79 -0.60
CA ASP A 188 -28.98 49.66 -1.61
C ASP A 188 -30.48 49.93 -1.38
N LYS A 189 -31.06 49.44 -0.27
CA LYS A 189 -32.46 49.72 0.11
C LYS A 189 -32.63 50.51 1.41
N GLN A 190 -31.56 51.00 2.02
CA GLN A 190 -31.63 51.69 3.31
C GLN A 190 -31.17 53.16 3.30
N ASP A 191 -31.05 53.78 2.13
CA ASP A 191 -30.65 55.20 2.00
C ASP A 191 -31.82 56.15 1.69
N GLN A 192 -32.99 55.91 2.32
CA GLN A 192 -34.04 56.91 2.49
C GLN A 192 -34.64 56.79 3.89
N GLY A 193 -34.17 57.63 4.82
CA GLY A 193 -34.79 57.75 6.14
C GLY A 193 -33.90 58.44 7.17
N ASP A 194 -34.03 59.77 7.23
CA ASP A 194 -33.41 60.67 8.19
C ASP A 194 -33.53 60.25 9.67
N ASN A 195 -32.40 60.43 10.37
CA ASN A 195 -32.25 61.09 11.68
C ASN A 195 -32.85 60.43 12.95
N LYS A 196 -31.99 59.90 13.84
CA LYS A 196 -31.99 60.20 15.29
C LYS A 196 -30.75 59.68 16.03
N GLN A 197 -30.33 60.48 17.00
CA GLN A 197 -29.20 60.30 17.92
C GLN A 197 -29.35 59.15 18.93
N ASN A 198 -28.17 58.72 19.39
CA ASN A 198 -27.78 58.14 20.69
C ASN A 198 -27.80 56.62 20.93
N GLN A 199 -26.61 56.18 21.40
CA GLN A 199 -26.27 55.10 22.32
C GLN A 199 -26.73 53.66 21.97
N ASP A 200 -25.77 52.77 21.68
CA ASP A 200 -25.33 51.81 22.69
C ASP A 200 -24.11 50.96 22.26
N LYS A 201 -23.20 50.79 23.23
CA LYS A 201 -22.04 49.90 23.18
C LYS A 201 -22.51 48.48 23.54
N ASP A 202 -22.80 47.61 22.58
CA ASP A 202 -23.07 46.20 22.90
C ASP A 202 -22.86 45.18 21.75
N GLN A 203 -22.08 45.53 20.72
CA GLN A 203 -21.92 44.66 19.55
C GLN A 203 -20.75 43.66 19.63
N ASP A 204 -19.82 43.81 20.59
CA ASP A 204 -18.64 42.93 20.70
C ASP A 204 -18.85 41.63 21.51
N LYS A 205 -20.02 41.41 22.12
CA LYS A 205 -20.29 40.18 22.92
C LYS A 205 -21.03 39.06 22.18
N LYS A 206 -21.63 39.33 21.02
CA LYS A 206 -22.37 38.29 20.25
C LYS A 206 -21.48 37.44 19.33
N ASP A 207 -20.32 37.95 18.91
CA ASP A 207 -19.41 37.19 18.05
C ASP A 207 -18.57 36.14 18.80
N GLN A 208 -18.42 36.29 20.13
CA GLN A 208 -17.70 35.32 20.96
C GLN A 208 -18.58 34.12 21.37
N GLN A 209 -19.89 34.31 21.57
CA GLN A 209 -20.81 33.20 21.88
C GLN A 209 -21.10 32.29 20.67
N ASN A 210 -21.01 32.79 19.43
CA ASN A 210 -21.24 31.99 18.22
C ASN A 210 -20.07 31.06 17.87
N LYS A 211 -18.83 31.40 18.25
CA LYS A 211 -17.66 30.53 18.03
C LYS A 211 -17.64 29.31 18.96
N ASP A 212 -18.12 29.45 20.19
CA ASP A 212 -18.13 28.35 21.15
C ASP A 212 -19.27 27.34 20.90
N GLN A 213 -20.42 27.77 20.39
CA GLN A 213 -21.49 26.84 19.96
C GLN A 213 -21.12 26.04 18.70
N GLN A 214 -20.36 26.62 17.76
CA GLN A 214 -19.95 25.94 16.53
C GLN A 214 -18.88 24.85 16.81
N ASN A 215 -18.03 25.05 17.81
CA ASN A 215 -17.04 24.05 18.23
C ASN A 215 -17.67 22.86 18.97
N GLN A 216 -18.75 23.06 19.74
CA GLN A 216 -19.45 21.96 20.42
C GLN A 216 -20.28 21.08 19.45
N GLN A 217 -20.85 21.66 18.39
CA GLN A 217 -21.56 20.89 17.36
C GLN A 217 -20.62 20.02 16.49
N ASN A 218 -19.38 20.49 16.23
CA ASN A 218 -18.38 19.70 15.50
C ASN A 218 -17.83 18.52 16.30
N GLN A 219 -17.81 18.59 17.64
CA GLN A 219 -17.44 17.45 18.48
C GLN A 219 -18.55 16.40 18.55
N GLN A 220 -19.83 16.79 18.61
CA GLN A 220 -20.94 15.84 18.64
C GLN A 220 -21.17 15.10 17.30
N ASN A 221 -20.83 15.71 16.16
CA ASN A 221 -20.93 15.03 14.86
C ASN A 221 -19.82 13.99 14.61
N LYS A 222 -18.65 14.13 15.26
CA LYS A 222 -17.58 13.13 15.21
C LYS A 222 -17.98 11.83 15.93
N ASP A 223 -18.64 11.95 17.08
CA ASP A 223 -19.05 10.79 17.89
C ASP A 223 -20.30 10.07 17.34
N GLN A 224 -21.16 10.76 16.58
CA GLN A 224 -22.33 10.12 15.95
C GLN A 224 -22.00 9.35 14.66
N GLN A 225 -20.92 9.70 13.96
CA GLN A 225 -20.50 8.97 12.75
C GLN A 225 -19.82 7.63 13.07
N GLU A 226 -19.18 7.48 14.24
CA GLU A 226 -18.63 6.19 14.68
C GLU A 226 -19.73 5.14 15.01
N LYS A 227 -20.94 5.57 15.37
CA LYS A 227 -22.04 4.64 15.73
C LYS A 227 -22.87 4.12 14.55
N LYS A 228 -22.74 4.66 13.33
CA LYS A 228 -23.58 4.26 12.17
C LYS A 228 -22.97 3.21 11.23
N GLN A 229 -21.73 2.74 11.44
CA GLN A 229 -21.09 1.77 10.55
C GLN A 229 -21.21 0.29 10.98
N GLN A 230 -22.01 -0.04 12.00
CA GLN A 230 -22.16 -1.42 12.48
C GLN A 230 -23.22 -2.29 11.77
N GLN A 231 -23.79 -1.86 10.63
CA GLN A 231 -24.78 -2.68 9.92
C GLN A 231 -24.55 -2.74 8.41
N GLN A 232 -23.89 -3.81 7.95
CA GLN A 232 -24.13 -4.44 6.64
C GLN A 232 -23.94 -5.97 6.75
N PRO A 233 -24.60 -6.77 5.87
CA PRO A 233 -24.99 -8.15 6.15
C PRO A 233 -23.88 -9.18 5.91
N ALA A 234 -23.98 -10.30 6.64
CA ALA A 234 -23.05 -11.42 6.64
C ALA A 234 -23.23 -12.37 5.43
N GLU A 235 -22.12 -12.86 4.89
CA GLU A 235 -22.03 -14.02 3.99
C GLU A 235 -20.67 -14.75 4.19
N PRO A 236 -20.48 -16.02 3.76
CA PRO A 236 -20.30 -17.16 4.67
C PRO A 236 -18.86 -17.41 5.17
N GLN A 237 -18.80 -18.08 6.32
CA GLN A 237 -17.63 -18.35 7.18
C GLN A 237 -16.41 -18.96 6.44
N LYS A 238 -15.29 -18.25 6.55
CA LYS A 238 -13.90 -18.72 6.37
C LYS A 238 -13.12 -18.37 7.65
N PRO A 239 -12.02 -19.09 7.98
CA PRO A 239 -11.53 -19.20 9.35
C PRO A 239 -11.15 -17.85 9.95
N GLN A 240 -11.90 -17.44 10.98
CA GLN A 240 -11.61 -16.35 11.94
C GLN A 240 -10.55 -16.87 12.93
N MET A 241 -9.48 -16.20 13.38
CA MET A 241 -9.09 -14.79 13.51
C MET A 241 -7.55 -14.71 13.49
N ASP A 242 -6.90 -13.60 13.13
CA ASP A 242 -6.78 -12.37 13.94
C ASP A 242 -6.74 -11.08 13.10
N ASP A 243 -7.86 -10.78 12.43
CA ASP A 243 -8.09 -9.46 11.84
C ASP A 243 -8.19 -8.36 12.92
N LYS A 244 -8.53 -8.75 14.16
CA LYS A 244 -8.66 -7.85 15.31
C LYS A 244 -7.34 -7.18 15.68
N THR A 245 -6.20 -7.85 15.57
CA THR A 245 -4.88 -7.25 15.85
C THR A 245 -4.43 -6.32 14.74
N ALA A 246 -4.67 -6.66 13.48
CA ALA A 246 -4.38 -5.75 12.37
C ALA A 246 -5.27 -4.49 12.42
N GLU A 247 -6.54 -4.66 12.78
CA GLU A 247 -7.52 -3.60 12.98
C GLU A 247 -7.27 -2.81 14.28
N GLN A 248 -6.81 -3.43 15.36
CA GLN A 248 -6.35 -2.74 16.58
C GLN A 248 -5.04 -1.98 16.33
N LEU A 249 -4.10 -2.54 15.58
CA LEU A 249 -2.90 -1.85 15.13
C LEU A 249 -3.28 -0.67 14.24
N LEU A 250 -4.26 -0.84 13.36
CA LEU A 250 -4.77 0.21 12.50
C LEU A 250 -5.50 1.29 13.30
N ASN A 251 -6.37 0.94 14.24
CA ASN A 251 -7.12 1.88 15.07
C ASN A 251 -6.21 2.63 16.04
N SER A 252 -5.25 1.94 16.67
CA SER A 252 -4.21 2.61 17.46
C SER A 252 -3.30 3.50 16.62
N ALA A 253 -3.02 3.12 15.37
CA ALA A 253 -2.27 3.95 14.44
C ALA A 253 -3.12 5.15 13.95
N GLN A 254 -4.40 4.97 13.63
CA GLN A 254 -5.33 6.03 13.25
C GLN A 254 -5.42 7.14 14.32
N GLN A 255 -5.37 6.77 15.60
CA GLN A 255 -5.43 7.72 16.72
C GLN A 255 -4.16 8.57 16.89
N ASP A 256 -3.04 8.15 16.31
CA ASP A 256 -1.75 8.81 16.50
C ASP A 256 -0.99 8.91 15.17
N GLU A 257 -1.39 9.90 14.36
CA GLU A 257 -0.90 10.09 12.98
C GLU A 257 0.63 10.11 12.87
N LYS A 258 1.32 10.65 13.88
CA LYS A 258 2.80 10.65 13.93
C LYS A 258 3.37 9.26 14.11
N ALA A 259 2.74 8.41 14.93
CA ALA A 259 3.15 7.02 15.10
C ALA A 259 2.95 6.24 13.78
N VAL A 260 1.89 6.52 13.02
CA VAL A 260 1.71 5.96 11.68
C VAL A 260 2.84 6.40 10.76
N GLN A 261 3.08 7.71 10.66
CA GLN A 261 4.10 8.23 9.75
C GLN A 261 5.47 7.62 10.06
N GLN A 262 5.83 7.49 11.33
CA GLN A 262 7.07 6.84 11.76
C GLN A 262 7.09 5.34 11.42
N LYS A 263 6.01 4.61 11.68
CA LYS A 263 5.93 3.18 11.34
C LYS A 263 5.97 2.96 9.83
N VAL A 264 5.34 3.82 9.02
CA VAL A 264 5.43 3.74 7.56
C VAL A 264 6.83 4.06 7.06
N GLN A 265 7.48 5.09 7.59
CA GLN A 265 8.87 5.40 7.22
C GLN A 265 9.82 4.25 7.59
N LYS A 266 9.60 3.62 8.75
CA LYS A 266 10.32 2.41 9.14
C LYS A 266 10.04 1.25 8.20
N ALA A 267 8.79 1.02 7.80
CA ALA A 267 8.43 -0.01 6.82
C ALA A 267 9.01 0.28 5.42
N GLU A 268 9.05 1.53 4.99
CA GLU A 268 9.67 1.99 3.73
C GLU A 268 11.18 1.71 3.73
N LYS A 269 11.85 1.99 4.85
CA LYS A 269 13.28 1.69 5.05
C LYS A 269 13.52 0.19 5.17
N ALA A 270 12.72 -0.50 5.98
CA ALA A 270 12.81 -1.94 6.18
C ALA A 270 12.54 -2.71 4.90
N TYR A 271 11.60 -2.27 4.05
CA TYR A 271 11.41 -2.86 2.72
C TYR A 271 12.66 -2.75 1.87
N ARG A 272 13.31 -1.57 1.82
CA ARG A 272 14.55 -1.39 1.06
C ARG A 272 15.72 -2.21 1.61
N GLN A 273 15.71 -2.52 2.91
CA GLN A 273 16.77 -3.27 3.60
C GLN A 273 16.48 -4.79 3.71
N GLY A 274 15.20 -5.19 3.68
CA GLY A 274 14.68 -6.50 4.05
C GLY A 274 14.14 -7.31 2.88
N LEU A 275 14.56 -6.98 1.65
CA LEU A 275 14.39 -7.86 0.48
C LEU A 275 15.09 -9.22 0.65
N GLU A 276 15.78 -9.43 1.76
CA GLU A 276 16.41 -10.67 2.24
C GLU A 276 15.42 -11.66 2.87
N LYS A 277 14.12 -11.69 2.51
CA LYS A 277 13.29 -12.82 2.96
C LYS A 277 13.93 -14.10 2.44
N ASP A 278 14.54 -14.86 3.35
CA ASP A 278 15.24 -16.10 3.04
C ASP A 278 14.27 -17.03 2.31
N TRP A 279 14.63 -17.37 1.07
CA TRP A 279 13.94 -18.34 0.22
C TRP A 279 14.52 -19.74 0.42
#